data_AF-A0A661G560-F1
#
_entry.id   AF-A0A661G560-F1
#
_cell.length_a   1.000
_cell.length_b   1.000
_cell.length_c   1.000
_cell.angle_alpha   90.00
_cell.angle_beta   90.00
_cell.angle_gamma   90.00
#
_symmetry.space_group_name_H-M   'P 1'
#
loop_
_entity.id
_entity.type
_entity.pdbx_description
1 polymer ?
#
loop_
_entity_poly.entity_id
_entity_poly.type
_entity_poly.pdbx_seq_one_letter_code
_entity_poly.pdbx_strand_id
1 'polypeptide(L)'
;PKDRIKYFHLAGHYVEAEDLRIDTHGSAVDDQAWQLLKEAYEHFGPVPTLLERDFNFPPMKELIREVMQIKSLQESVTTAAPKHAEPVSG
;
A
#
# COMPACT_ATOMS: atom_id res chain seq x y z
N PRO A 1 9.78 15.22 7.76
CA PRO A 1 9.07 13.98 8.19
C PRO A 1 8.88 12.95 7.07
N LYS A 2 8.49 13.37 5.86
CA LYS A 2 8.38 12.51 4.65
C LYS A 2 9.67 11.72 4.34
N ASP A 3 10.83 12.36 4.35
CA ASP A 3 12.10 11.71 3.99
C ASP A 3 12.56 10.62 4.98
N ARG A 4 11.91 10.51 6.15
CA ARG A 4 12.18 9.47 7.16
C ARG A 4 11.39 8.19 6.92
N ILE A 5 10.37 8.22 6.07
CA ILE A 5 9.63 7.02 5.67
C ILE A 5 10.47 6.26 4.65
N LYS A 6 10.84 5.02 4.97
CA LYS A 6 11.71 4.18 4.14
C LYS A 6 11.05 2.91 3.65
N TYR A 7 9.94 2.50 4.28
CA TYR A 7 9.34 1.21 4.03
C TYR A 7 7.87 1.21 4.46
N PHE A 8 7.02 0.53 3.71
CA PHE A 8 5.63 0.26 4.09
C PHE A 8 5.38 -1.23 4.23
N HIS A 9 4.43 -1.57 5.09
CA HIS A 9 3.89 -2.91 5.24
C HIS A 9 2.41 -2.86 4.88
N LEU A 10 1.94 -3.91 4.22
CA LEU A 10 0.55 -4.07 3.82
C LEU A 10 0.09 -5.48 4.13
N ALA A 11 -0.98 -5.60 4.89
CA ALA A 11 -1.57 -6.86 5.28
C ALA A 11 -3.10 -6.78 5.22
N GLY A 12 -3.73 -7.95 5.10
CA GLY A 12 -5.16 -8.09 5.39
C GLY A 12 -5.40 -8.24 6.89
N HIS A 13 -6.61 -7.90 7.30
CA HIS A 13 -7.07 -8.02 8.69
C HIS A 13 -8.28 -8.95 8.79
N TYR A 14 -8.61 -9.36 10.00
CA TYR A 14 -9.86 -10.07 10.31
C TYR A 14 -10.91 -9.07 10.79
N VAL A 15 -12.14 -9.22 10.31
CA VAL A 15 -13.29 -8.41 10.72
C VAL A 15 -14.06 -9.20 11.77
N GLU A 16 -13.92 -8.81 13.04
CA GLU A 16 -14.65 -9.42 14.16
C GLU A 16 -16.05 -8.83 14.28
N ALA A 17 -16.18 -7.52 14.08
CA ALA A 17 -17.44 -6.77 14.09
C ALA A 17 -17.36 -5.56 13.13
N GLU A 18 -18.47 -4.84 12.96
CA GLU A 18 -18.56 -3.68 12.05
C GLU A 18 -17.50 -2.60 12.33
N ASP A 19 -17.20 -2.36 13.61
CA ASP A 19 -16.24 -1.37 14.09
C ASP A 19 -14.93 -1.98 14.63
N LEU A 20 -14.78 -3.30 14.58
CA LEU A 20 -13.63 -4.01 15.15
C LEU A 20 -12.87 -4.83 14.11
N ARG A 21 -11.62 -4.45 13.90
CA ARG A 21 -10.67 -5.12 13.01
C ARG A 21 -9.49 -5.64 13.82
N ILE A 22 -9.08 -6.88 13.54
CA ILE A 22 -7.93 -7.54 14.17
C ILE A 22 -6.83 -7.71 13.12
N ASP A 23 -5.64 -7.20 13.42
CA ASP A 23 -4.47 -7.24 12.53
C ASP A 23 -3.84 -8.64 12.52
N THR A 24 -4.46 -9.55 11.78
CA THR A 24 -4.10 -10.97 11.81
C THR A 24 -3.08 -11.35 10.75
N HIS A 25 -2.87 -10.56 9.69
CA HIS A 25 -1.99 -10.90 8.56
C HIS A 25 -2.33 -12.24 7.88
N GLY A 26 -3.55 -12.75 8.10
CA GLY A 26 -3.98 -14.07 7.63
C GLY A 26 -4.93 -14.00 6.43
N SER A 27 -5.38 -12.82 6.04
CA SER A 27 -6.42 -12.60 5.01
C SER A 27 -5.93 -11.72 3.86
N ALA A 28 -6.58 -11.83 2.70
CA ALA A 28 -6.34 -10.95 1.55
C ALA A 28 -6.43 -9.47 1.98
N VAL A 29 -5.61 -8.62 1.36
CA VAL A 29 -5.68 -7.18 1.61
C VAL A 29 -6.99 -6.66 1.03
N ASP A 30 -7.73 -5.89 1.82
CA ASP A 30 -9.02 -5.34 1.40
C ASP A 30 -8.89 -4.04 0.61
N ASP A 31 -9.97 -3.63 -0.04
CA ASP A 31 -9.99 -2.45 -0.89
C ASP A 31 -9.66 -1.15 -0.12
N GLN A 32 -10.02 -1.08 1.16
CA GLN A 32 -9.72 0.07 2.01
C GLN A 32 -8.20 0.21 2.22
N ALA A 33 -7.51 -0.87 2.56
CA ALA A 33 -6.06 -0.85 2.72
C ALA A 33 -5.33 -0.56 1.39
N TRP A 34 -5.82 -1.10 0.26
CA TRP A 34 -5.29 -0.75 -1.07
C TRP A 34 -5.42 0.73 -1.39
N GLN A 35 -6.57 1.33 -1.08
CA GLN A 35 -6.81 2.76 -1.30
C GLN A 35 -5.89 3.61 -0.42
N LEU A 36 -5.70 3.23 0.85
CA LEU A 36 -4.77 3.91 1.76
C LEU A 36 -3.33 3.82 1.27
N LEU A 37 -2.89 2.68 0.73
CA LEU A 37 -1.54 2.55 0.16
C LEU A 37 -1.34 3.48 -1.04
N LYS A 38 -2.35 3.58 -1.93
CA LYS A 38 -2.32 4.51 -3.07
C LYS A 38 -2.16 5.96 -2.61
N GLU A 39 -2.97 6.39 -1.64
CA GLU A 39 -2.89 7.74 -1.06
C GLU A 39 -1.54 7.99 -0.37
N ALA A 40 -1.02 6.99 0.36
CA ALA A 40 0.29 7.06 0.98
C ALA A 40 1.40 7.26 -0.05
N TYR A 41 1.36 6.56 -1.19
CA TYR A 41 2.30 6.78 -2.28
C TYR A 41 2.16 8.14 -2.94
N GLU A 42 0.94 8.67 -3.11
CA GLU A 42 0.74 10.02 -3.65
C GLU A 42 1.31 11.10 -2.71
N HIS A 43 1.22 10.91 -1.40
CA HIS A 43 1.70 11.88 -0.41
C HIS A 43 3.19 11.75 -0.11
N PHE A 44 3.68 10.54 0.08
CA PHE A 44 5.04 10.25 0.54
C PHE A 44 5.98 9.80 -0.57
N GLY A 45 5.46 9.55 -1.77
CA GLY A 45 6.19 8.92 -2.86
C GLY A 45 6.23 7.39 -2.69
N PRO A 46 6.57 6.66 -3.75
CA PRO A 46 6.75 5.22 -3.66
C PRO A 46 7.99 4.90 -2.82
N VAL A 47 7.82 4.00 -1.86
CA VAL A 47 8.90 3.34 -1.11
C VAL A 47 8.77 1.83 -1.27
N PRO A 48 9.82 1.03 -1.00
CA PRO A 48 9.67 -0.41 -0.97
C PRO A 48 8.57 -0.81 0.01
N THR A 49 7.78 -1.82 -0.35
CA THR A 49 6.58 -2.21 0.38
C THR A 49 6.51 -3.73 0.50
N LEU A 50 6.32 -4.20 1.73
CA LEU A 50 6.13 -5.61 2.04
C LEU A 50 4.64 -5.96 1.99
N LEU A 51 4.30 -7.04 1.29
CA LEU A 51 3.06 -7.76 1.56
C LEU A 51 3.31 -8.70 2.75
N GLU A 52 2.61 -8.49 3.86
CA GLU A 52 2.66 -9.36 5.02
C GLU A 52 1.59 -10.45 4.93
N ARG A 53 2.05 -11.70 5.06
CA ARG A 53 1.21 -12.90 5.09
C ARG A 53 1.86 -13.90 6.02
N ASP A 54 1.33 -14.03 7.23
CA ASP A 54 2.00 -14.82 8.27
C ASP A 54 1.48 -16.25 8.34
N PHE A 55 0.22 -16.47 7.94
CA PHE A 55 -0.43 -17.77 7.90
C PHE A 55 -1.59 -17.79 6.88
N ASN A 56 -2.32 -18.90 6.78
CA ASN A 56 -3.40 -19.11 5.81
C ASN A 56 -2.98 -18.77 4.37
N PHE A 57 -1.79 -19.23 3.99
CA PHE A 57 -1.21 -18.93 2.68
C PHE A 57 -2.14 -19.37 1.54
N PRO A 58 -2.61 -18.45 0.70
CA PRO A 58 -3.32 -18.80 -0.51
C PRO A 58 -2.34 -19.43 -1.53
N PRO A 59 -2.83 -19.96 -2.66
CA PRO A 59 -1.95 -20.36 -3.75
C PRO A 59 -0.98 -19.24 -4.13
N MET A 60 0.28 -19.60 -4.41
CA MET A 60 1.36 -18.63 -4.70
C MET A 60 0.99 -17.58 -5.77
N LYS A 61 0.18 -17.99 -6.77
CA LYS A 61 -0.31 -17.09 -7.82
C LYS A 61 -1.11 -15.89 -7.29
N GLU A 62 -1.77 -16.02 -6.14
CA GLU A 62 -2.57 -14.97 -5.53
C GLU A 62 -1.69 -13.97 -4.79
N LEU A 63 -0.69 -14.47 -4.03
CA LEU A 63 0.33 -13.62 -3.42
C LEU A 63 1.08 -12.80 -4.47
N ILE A 64 1.46 -13.43 -5.59
CA ILE A 64 2.11 -12.73 -6.71
C ILE A 64 1.20 -11.64 -7.27
N ARG A 65 -0.13 -11.85 -7.36
CA ARG A 65 -1.05 -10.81 -7.83
C ARG A 65 -1.08 -9.61 -6.90
N GLU A 66 -1.16 -9.81 -5.59
CA GLU A 66 -1.13 -8.73 -4.60
C GLU A 66 0.21 -7.95 -4.68
N VAL A 67 1.34 -8.65 -4.80
CA VAL A 67 2.66 -8.02 -5.00
C VAL A 67 2.72 -7.24 -6.32
N MET A 68 2.14 -7.77 -7.40
CA MET A 68 2.05 -7.05 -8.68
C MET A 68 1.16 -5.81 -8.59
N GLN A 69 0.12 -5.83 -7.76
CA GLN A 69 -0.72 -4.67 -7.49
C GLN A 69 0.07 -3.58 -6.74
N ILE A 70 0.87 -3.94 -5.73
CA ILE A 70 1.81 -3.02 -5.07
C ILE A 70 2.71 -2.34 -6.11
N LYS A 71 3.32 -3.13 -6.99
CA LYS A 71 4.21 -2.63 -8.04
C LYS A 71 3.48 -1.68 -9.00
N SER A 72 2.28 -2.04 -9.44
CA SER A 72 1.48 -1.21 -10.33
C SER A 72 1.12 0.15 -9.70
N LEU A 73 0.78 0.17 -8.40
CA LEU A 73 0.51 1.41 -7.68
C LEU A 73 1.76 2.30 -7.58
N GLN A 74 2.94 1.73 -7.29
CA GLN A 74 4.20 2.47 -7.28
C GLN A 74 4.52 3.10 -8.64
N GLU A 75 4.33 2.35 -9.73
CA GLU A 75 4.56 2.83 -11.10
C GLU A 75 3.58 3.94 -11.49
N SER A 76 2.32 3.84 -11.04
CA SER A 76 1.26 4.82 -11.36
C SER A 76 1.57 6.22 -10.83
N VAL A 77 2.17 6.33 -9.64
CA VAL A 77 2.55 7.62 -9.05
C VAL A 77 3.90 8.14 -9.54
N THR A 78 4.79 7.25 -9.97
CA THR A 78 6.10 7.64 -10.54
C THR A 78 5.96 8.23 -11.94
N THR A 79 4.98 7.72 -12.70
CA THR A 79 4.72 8.16 -14.09
C THR A 79 3.85 9.42 -14.13
N ALA A 80 3.13 9.72 -13.05
CA ALA A 80 2.38 10.96 -12.94
C ALA A 80 3.34 12.16 -12.82
N ALA A 81 3.31 13.07 -13.80
CA ALA A 81 4.02 14.34 -13.73
C ALA A 81 3.68 15.09 -12.42
N PRO A 82 4.63 15.79 -11.79
CA PRO A 82 4.42 16.41 -10.50
C PRO A 82 3.25 17.40 -10.58
N LYS A 83 2.18 17.11 -9.84
CA LYS A 83 1.13 18.08 -9.54
C LYS A 83 1.61 18.86 -8.31
N HIS A 84 1.76 20.17 -8.45
CA HIS A 84 2.39 21.12 -7.52
C HIS A 84 3.89 21.37 -7.73
N ALA A 85 4.21 22.02 -8.85
CA ALA A 85 5.24 23.06 -8.82
C ALA A 85 4.51 24.41 -8.72
N GLU A 86 4.42 24.96 -7.50
CA GLU A 86 4.11 26.39 -7.33
C GLU A 86 5.29 27.17 -7.93
N PRO A 87 5.07 28.17 -8.78
CA PRO A 87 6.16 28.99 -9.29
C PRO A 87 6.69 29.85 -8.15
N VAL A 88 7.92 29.58 -7.71
CA VAL A 88 8.65 30.52 -6.86
C VAL A 88 8.86 31.78 -7.69
N SER A 89 8.09 32.81 -7.38
CA SER A 89 8.23 34.14 -7.96
C SER A 89 9.35 34.87 -7.22
N GLY A 90 10.36 35.31 -7.98
CA GLY A 90 11.17 36.53 -7.76
C GLY A 90 11.96 36.63 -6.47
#